data_AF-A0A1X7TTX4-F1
#
_entry.id   AF-A0A1X7TTX4-F1
#
_cell.length_a   1.000
_cell.length_b   1.000
_cell.length_c   1.000
_cell.angle_alpha   90.00
_cell.angle_beta   90.00
_cell.angle_gamma   90.00
#
_symmetry.space_group_name_H-M   'P 1'
#
loop_
_entity.id
_entity.type
_entity.pdbx_description
1 polymer ?
#
loop_
_entity_poly.entity_id
_entity_poly.type
_entity_poly.pdbx_seq_one_letter_code
_entity_poly.pdbx_strand_id
1 'polypeptide(L)'
;MNAIVVLCLLLKVAVSIDPIPDADDRLHVYALPVGQGDCTVIQCPRGQGDPRKGTVSIIDAGASRSTNKLGMKEKDILDFLAGTRLNFVVITHSDLDHRSYINAILQSYGKTHLQKTNIKKTFPVYHSCAWSSYRIKSEYAKSKEVSKCAGVKKCKKKLKLCPHSDNFGPTLSFVASAYGGCQGKNKKAANEDSIISKITYAGRSTLITGDFELKDDKMTTFLQKANGDLKSDIYRLSHHGASNKKANQIQFLDAVGASYVFSSSGYKYGHPRCQIYEYYYKKKLLDIVAKHPYTCFQSSKKHSFEPLEIRQPIYVTHIIRKNSFLFGSDIKSYYLIKFNINPLGHICVEFIHMGDEK
;
A
#
# COMPACT_ATOMS: atom_id res chain seq x y z
N MET A 1 57.55 -18.50 17.31
CA MET A 1 56.10 -18.71 17.58
C MET A 1 55.33 -17.75 16.69
N ASN A 2 54.77 -18.24 15.58
CA ASN A 2 54.06 -17.42 14.61
C ASN A 2 52.62 -17.21 15.09
N ALA A 3 52.26 -15.97 15.42
CA ALA A 3 50.90 -15.59 15.74
C ALA A 3 50.06 -15.56 14.45
N ILE A 4 49.14 -16.51 14.32
CA ILE A 4 48.11 -16.47 13.28
C ILE A 4 47.06 -15.47 13.75
N VAL A 5 47.08 -14.27 13.18
CA VAL A 5 45.98 -13.30 13.30
C VAL A 5 44.84 -13.80 12.40
N VAL A 6 43.84 -14.44 13.01
CA VAL A 6 42.59 -14.76 12.33
C VAL A 6 41.81 -13.45 12.15
N LEU A 7 41.98 -12.85 10.98
CA LEU A 7 41.20 -11.70 10.54
C LEU A 7 39.76 -12.19 10.25
N CYS A 8 38.86 -12.07 11.24
CA CYS A 8 37.43 -12.24 11.04
C CYS A 8 36.91 -11.14 10.11
N LEU A 9 36.96 -11.40 8.81
CA LEU A 9 36.20 -10.65 7.81
C LEU A 9 34.71 -10.85 8.10
N LEU A 10 34.10 -9.88 8.77
CA LEU A 10 32.67 -9.68 8.80
C LEU A 10 32.21 -9.34 7.37
N LEU A 11 31.97 -10.36 6.56
CA LEU A 11 31.16 -10.23 5.35
C LEU A 11 29.78 -9.74 5.80
N LYS A 12 29.54 -8.43 5.67
CA LYS A 12 28.18 -7.90 5.57
C LYS A 12 27.58 -8.52 4.31
N VAL A 13 26.96 -9.69 4.44
CA VAL A 13 26.07 -10.20 3.41
C VAL A 13 24.99 -9.12 3.29
N ALA A 14 25.04 -8.34 2.21
CA ALA A 14 23.95 -7.47 1.87
C ALA A 14 22.74 -8.38 1.70
N VAL A 15 21.78 -8.28 2.62
CA VAL A 15 20.48 -8.95 2.49
C VAL A 15 19.85 -8.36 1.24
N SER A 16 20.03 -9.02 0.10
CA SER A 16 19.35 -8.63 -1.13
C SER A 16 17.89 -8.94 -0.95
N ILE A 17 17.03 -7.95 -1.14
CA ILE A 17 15.60 -8.19 -1.19
C ILE A 17 15.31 -9.02 -2.43
N ASP A 18 14.67 -10.17 -2.23
CA ASP A 18 14.31 -11.04 -3.32
C ASP A 18 13.39 -10.30 -4.30
N PRO A 19 13.60 -10.46 -5.62
CA PRO A 19 12.64 -10.00 -6.61
C PRO A 19 11.25 -10.55 -6.31
N ILE A 20 10.21 -9.85 -6.75
CA ILE A 20 8.84 -10.34 -6.67
C ILE A 20 8.77 -11.80 -7.15
N PRO A 21 8.02 -12.68 -6.47
CA PRO A 21 7.84 -14.06 -6.92
C PRO A 21 7.30 -14.12 -8.36
N ASP A 22 7.54 -15.25 -9.02
CA ASP A 22 6.96 -15.48 -10.34
C ASP A 22 5.44 -15.44 -10.25
N ALA A 23 4.79 -14.91 -11.29
CA ALA A 23 3.34 -14.88 -11.31
C ALA A 23 2.79 -16.30 -11.49
N ASP A 24 1.75 -16.61 -10.73
CA ASP A 24 1.00 -17.88 -10.76
C ASP A 24 -0.47 -17.60 -11.13
N ASP A 25 -1.39 -18.51 -10.83
CA ASP A 25 -2.81 -18.39 -11.13
C ASP A 25 -3.59 -17.47 -10.16
N ARG A 26 -2.91 -16.81 -9.22
CA ARG A 26 -3.54 -16.00 -8.16
C ARG A 26 -3.32 -14.52 -8.41
N LEU A 27 -4.26 -13.70 -7.91
CA LEU A 27 -4.05 -12.26 -7.78
C LEU A 27 -3.29 -12.02 -6.48
N HIS A 28 -2.18 -11.30 -6.56
CA HIS A 28 -1.40 -10.92 -5.39
C HIS A 28 -1.50 -9.43 -5.11
N VAL A 29 -1.74 -9.07 -3.85
CA VAL A 29 -1.68 -7.69 -3.36
C VAL A 29 -0.59 -7.59 -2.31
N TYR A 30 0.49 -6.90 -2.64
CA TYR A 30 1.66 -6.70 -1.79
C TYR A 30 1.63 -5.30 -1.17
N ALA A 31 1.72 -5.20 0.15
CA ALA A 31 2.02 -3.95 0.85
C ALA A 31 3.52 -3.90 1.16
N LEU A 32 4.25 -3.03 0.46
CA LEU A 32 5.69 -2.93 0.62
C LEU A 32 6.03 -2.08 1.87
N PRO A 33 6.98 -2.51 2.71
CA PRO A 33 7.39 -1.76 3.89
C PRO A 33 8.28 -0.57 3.50
N VAL A 34 7.70 0.54 3.05
CA VAL A 34 8.44 1.73 2.57
C VAL A 34 8.53 2.86 3.62
N GLY A 35 8.77 2.48 4.87
CA GLY A 35 8.83 3.39 6.01
C GLY A 35 7.49 4.07 6.32
N GLN A 36 7.50 5.40 6.32
CA GLN A 36 6.28 6.21 6.57
C GLN A 36 5.30 6.23 5.39
N GLY A 37 5.71 5.73 4.23
CA GLY A 37 4.92 5.83 3.03
C GLY A 37 4.06 4.63 2.72
N ASP A 38 3.35 4.76 1.60
CA ASP A 38 2.56 3.71 1.00
C ASP A 38 3.15 3.25 -0.31
N CYS A 39 3.25 1.95 -0.48
CA CYS A 39 3.42 1.37 -1.80
C CYS A 39 2.71 0.01 -1.82
N THR A 40 1.66 -0.08 -2.64
CA THR A 40 0.94 -1.32 -2.87
C THR A 40 1.17 -1.79 -4.31
N VAL A 41 1.66 -3.02 -4.46
CA VAL A 41 1.87 -3.65 -5.78
C VAL A 41 0.80 -4.71 -5.97
N ILE A 42 0.14 -4.70 -7.13
CA ILE A 42 -0.88 -5.65 -7.51
C ILE A 42 -0.31 -6.47 -8.66
N GLN A 43 -0.01 -7.74 -8.44
CA GLN A 43 0.50 -8.64 -9.45
C GLN A 43 -0.64 -9.52 -9.97
N CYS A 44 -0.82 -9.50 -11.28
CA CYS A 44 -1.83 -10.26 -11.98
C CYS A 44 -1.64 -11.77 -11.85
N PRO A 45 -2.76 -12.54 -11.85
CA PRO A 45 -2.71 -13.91 -12.32
C PRO A 45 -2.02 -13.94 -13.69
N ARG A 46 -1.13 -14.90 -13.90
CA ARG A 46 -0.29 -14.99 -15.08
C ARG A 46 -1.16 -15.20 -16.32
N GLY A 47 -1.19 -14.20 -17.19
CA GLY A 47 -1.86 -14.29 -18.49
C GLY A 47 -0.93 -14.82 -19.59
N GLN A 48 -1.53 -15.26 -20.69
CA GLN A 48 -0.78 -15.59 -21.90
C GLN A 48 -0.02 -14.35 -22.40
N GLY A 49 1.28 -14.50 -22.69
CA GLY A 49 2.12 -13.38 -23.13
C GLY A 49 2.65 -12.49 -21.99
N ASP A 50 2.35 -12.81 -20.72
CA ASP A 50 3.01 -12.14 -19.59
C ASP A 50 4.47 -12.61 -19.41
N PRO A 51 5.37 -11.71 -18.95
CA PRO A 51 6.70 -12.14 -18.53
C PRO A 51 6.56 -13.10 -17.34
N ARG A 52 7.63 -13.86 -17.05
CA ARG A 52 7.66 -14.80 -15.92
C ARG A 52 7.25 -14.16 -14.57
N LYS A 53 7.66 -12.91 -14.35
CA LYS A 53 7.31 -12.12 -13.15
C LYS A 53 5.92 -11.47 -13.21
N GLY A 54 5.19 -11.64 -14.31
CA GLY A 54 3.82 -11.15 -14.48
C GLY A 54 3.69 -9.65 -14.81
N THR A 55 2.44 -9.25 -15.00
CA THR A 55 2.04 -7.84 -15.14
C THR A 55 1.66 -7.29 -13.76
N VAL A 56 2.08 -6.05 -13.47
CA VAL A 56 1.80 -5.36 -12.21
C VAL A 56 1.15 -4.00 -12.42
N SER A 57 0.29 -3.60 -11.48
CA SER A 57 -0.13 -2.21 -11.28
C SER A 57 0.31 -1.76 -9.88
N ILE A 58 0.57 -0.46 -9.72
CA ILE A 58 1.06 0.10 -8.46
C ILE A 58 0.08 1.16 -7.95
N ILE A 59 -0.20 1.15 -6.65
CA ILE A 59 -0.95 2.20 -5.95
C ILE A 59 -0.02 2.79 -4.90
N ASP A 60 0.32 4.06 -5.09
CA ASP A 60 1.34 4.81 -4.35
C ASP A 60 2.77 4.22 -4.44
N ALA A 61 3.77 5.06 -4.21
CA ALA A 61 5.18 4.78 -4.48
C ALA A 61 6.11 5.34 -3.39
N GLY A 62 5.72 5.15 -2.13
CA GLY A 62 6.52 5.29 -0.93
C GLY A 62 7.06 6.69 -0.61
N ALA A 63 7.92 6.74 0.40
CA ALA A 63 8.46 7.96 1.01
C ALA A 63 9.98 8.11 0.81
N SER A 64 10.45 9.32 0.50
CA SER A 64 11.86 9.66 0.24
C SER A 64 12.72 9.70 1.53
N ARG A 65 14.05 9.68 1.34
CA ARG A 65 15.12 9.72 2.36
C ARG A 65 14.99 10.82 3.43
N SER A 66 14.23 11.89 3.19
CA SER A 66 14.06 12.97 4.17
C SER A 66 13.06 12.63 5.29
N THR A 67 12.24 11.59 5.16
CA THR A 67 11.17 11.29 6.12
C THR A 67 11.36 10.01 6.94
N ASN A 68 12.17 9.03 6.51
CA ASN A 68 12.73 7.96 7.36
C ASN A 68 13.75 7.08 6.59
N LYS A 69 14.64 6.38 7.30
CA LYS A 69 15.57 5.38 6.71
C LYS A 69 15.04 3.94 6.75
N LEU A 70 13.88 3.74 7.38
CA LEU A 70 13.28 2.44 7.70
C LEU A 70 12.62 1.77 6.50
N GLY A 71 12.96 0.50 6.27
CA GLY A 71 12.34 -0.37 5.28
C GLY A 71 12.90 -0.20 3.85
N MET A 72 12.11 -0.64 2.87
CA MET A 72 12.44 -0.62 1.44
C MET A 72 12.61 0.80 0.90
N LYS A 73 13.74 1.01 0.23
CA LYS A 73 14.13 2.26 -0.44
C LYS A 73 13.94 2.12 -1.94
N GLU A 74 14.28 3.18 -2.67
CA GLU A 74 14.20 3.23 -4.14
C GLU A 74 14.79 1.98 -4.81
N LYS A 75 16.05 1.63 -4.51
CA LYS A 75 16.71 0.47 -5.11
C LYS A 75 15.98 -0.83 -4.79
N ASP A 76 15.57 -1.01 -3.55
CA ASP A 76 14.87 -2.20 -3.08
C ASP A 76 13.54 -2.41 -3.81
N ILE A 77 12.79 -1.32 -4.04
CA ILE A 77 11.54 -1.37 -4.81
C ILE A 77 11.82 -1.69 -6.28
N LEU A 78 12.88 -1.12 -6.87
CA LEU A 78 13.27 -1.41 -8.25
C LEU A 78 13.72 -2.87 -8.43
N ASP A 79 14.49 -3.40 -7.48
CA ASP A 79 14.92 -4.79 -7.45
C ASP A 79 13.70 -5.72 -7.29
N PHE A 80 12.79 -5.40 -6.37
CA PHE A 80 11.55 -6.16 -6.18
C PHE A 80 10.69 -6.19 -7.45
N LEU A 81 10.58 -5.07 -8.17
CA LEU A 81 9.79 -4.97 -9.40
C LEU A 81 10.49 -5.52 -10.65
N ALA A 82 11.76 -5.93 -10.55
CA ALA A 82 12.58 -6.32 -11.70
C ALA A 82 11.95 -7.49 -12.47
N GLY A 83 11.96 -7.37 -13.81
CA GLY A 83 11.45 -8.41 -14.72
C GLY A 83 9.94 -8.45 -14.91
N THR A 84 9.17 -7.64 -14.18
CA THR A 84 7.71 -7.51 -14.38
C THR A 84 7.38 -6.59 -15.56
N ARG A 85 6.10 -6.53 -15.92
CA ARG A 85 5.54 -5.53 -16.83
C ARG A 85 4.65 -4.55 -16.07
N LEU A 86 4.93 -3.26 -16.15
CA LEU A 86 4.03 -2.23 -15.60
C LEU A 86 2.82 -1.99 -16.53
N ASN A 87 1.62 -2.10 -15.96
CA ASN A 87 0.36 -1.72 -16.61
C ASN A 87 0.04 -0.24 -16.40
N PHE A 88 -0.25 0.16 -15.15
CA PHE A 88 -0.47 1.55 -14.77
C PHE A 88 -0.10 1.80 -13.31
N VAL A 89 -0.08 3.09 -12.94
CA VAL A 89 0.07 3.55 -11.57
C VAL A 89 -1.14 4.38 -11.15
N VAL A 90 -1.55 4.28 -9.89
CA VAL A 90 -2.46 5.22 -9.22
C VAL A 90 -1.67 5.91 -8.11
N ILE A 91 -1.67 7.24 -8.08
CA ILE A 91 -1.18 8.01 -6.94
C ILE A 91 -2.40 8.62 -6.27
N THR A 92 -2.64 8.23 -5.02
CA THR A 92 -3.89 8.55 -4.32
C THR A 92 -4.03 10.05 -4.09
N HIS A 93 -2.96 10.72 -3.65
CA HIS A 93 -2.88 12.16 -3.45
C HIS A 93 -1.42 12.65 -3.51
N SER A 94 -1.19 13.95 -3.28
CA SER A 94 0.07 14.61 -3.69
C SER A 94 1.19 14.61 -2.65
N ASP A 95 0.98 14.02 -1.47
CA ASP A 95 1.99 14.00 -0.42
C ASP A 95 3.15 13.06 -0.72
N LEU A 96 4.31 13.41 -0.15
CA LEU A 96 5.59 12.86 -0.59
C LEU A 96 5.70 11.37 -0.31
N ASP A 97 5.15 10.93 0.80
CA ASP A 97 5.09 9.56 1.28
C ASP A 97 4.19 8.63 0.45
N HIS A 98 3.51 9.17 -0.57
CA HIS A 98 2.74 8.40 -1.53
C HIS A 98 3.34 8.39 -2.94
N ARG A 99 4.37 9.20 -3.22
CA ARG A 99 4.86 9.38 -4.60
C ARG A 99 6.36 9.50 -4.75
N SER A 100 7.15 9.33 -3.69
CA SER A 100 8.57 9.69 -3.74
C SER A 100 9.36 8.90 -4.78
N TYR A 101 9.06 7.61 -4.94
CA TYR A 101 9.80 6.72 -5.83
C TYR A 101 9.20 6.60 -7.23
N ILE A 102 8.09 7.28 -7.53
CA ILE A 102 7.40 7.11 -8.82
C ILE A 102 8.26 7.50 -10.03
N ASN A 103 9.10 8.54 -9.90
CA ASN A 103 9.97 8.96 -10.99
C ASN A 103 10.99 7.85 -11.33
N ALA A 104 11.60 7.24 -10.31
CA ALA A 104 12.57 6.17 -10.49
C ALA A 104 11.94 4.91 -11.08
N ILE A 105 10.75 4.54 -10.59
CA ILE A 105 9.97 3.41 -11.12
C ILE A 105 9.68 3.61 -12.61
N LEU A 106 9.07 4.74 -12.99
CA LEU A 106 8.73 5.03 -14.39
C LEU A 106 9.97 5.13 -15.29
N GLN A 107 11.06 5.71 -14.78
CA GLN A 107 12.33 5.78 -15.51
C GLN A 107 12.90 4.39 -15.78
N SER A 108 12.86 3.49 -14.79
CA SER A 108 13.35 2.12 -14.92
C SER A 108 12.57 1.32 -15.96
N TYR A 109 11.24 1.30 -15.89
CA TYR A 109 10.41 0.62 -16.89
C TYR A 109 10.54 1.25 -18.28
N GLY A 110 10.55 2.58 -18.35
CA GLY A 110 10.66 3.33 -19.59
C GLY A 110 11.96 3.04 -20.34
N LYS A 111 13.09 3.14 -19.63
CA LYS A 111 14.43 2.80 -20.18
C LYS A 111 14.53 1.34 -20.58
N THR A 112 14.05 0.42 -19.73
CA THR A 112 14.07 -1.01 -20.03
C THR A 112 13.27 -1.33 -21.28
N HIS A 113 12.11 -0.71 -21.45
CA HIS A 113 11.30 -0.89 -22.65
C HIS A 113 11.99 -0.31 -23.88
N LEU A 114 12.46 0.94 -23.81
CA LEU A 114 13.16 1.61 -24.90
C LEU A 114 14.40 0.83 -25.36
N GLN A 115 15.20 0.30 -24.42
CA GLN A 115 16.37 -0.52 -24.74
C GLN A 115 16.01 -1.82 -25.46
N LYS A 116 14.88 -2.44 -25.12
CA LYS A 116 14.44 -3.72 -25.71
C LYS A 116 13.74 -3.57 -27.05
N THR A 117 13.03 -2.46 -27.27
CA THR A 117 12.14 -2.29 -28.44
C THR A 117 12.55 -1.15 -29.36
N ASN A 118 13.48 -0.29 -28.94
CA ASN A 118 13.79 0.99 -29.58
C ASN A 118 12.57 1.93 -29.71
N ILE A 119 11.51 1.70 -28.92
CA ILE A 119 10.27 2.50 -28.92
C ILE A 119 10.06 3.11 -27.55
N LYS A 120 9.84 4.43 -27.48
CA LYS A 120 9.48 5.10 -26.22
C LYS A 120 8.04 4.77 -25.83
N LYS A 121 7.87 4.21 -24.63
CA LYS A 121 6.55 3.91 -24.05
C LYS A 121 6.27 4.76 -22.82
N THR A 122 5.09 5.35 -22.76
CA THR A 122 4.60 6.04 -21.55
C THR A 122 3.61 5.16 -20.81
N PHE A 123 3.51 5.35 -19.50
CA PHE A 123 2.64 4.58 -18.59
C PHE A 123 1.56 5.49 -18.00
N PRO A 124 0.29 5.07 -18.00
CA PRO A 124 -0.77 5.82 -17.34
C PRO A 124 -0.49 6.01 -15.85
N VAL A 125 -0.57 7.25 -15.37
CA VAL A 125 -0.53 7.60 -13.96
C VAL A 125 -1.84 8.28 -13.60
N TYR A 126 -2.69 7.56 -12.87
CA TYR A 126 -3.96 8.07 -12.35
C TYR A 126 -3.74 8.91 -11.11
N HIS A 127 -4.44 10.03 -11.02
CA HIS A 127 -4.29 11.02 -9.94
C HIS A 127 -5.58 11.84 -9.80
N SER A 128 -5.82 12.45 -8.65
CA SER A 128 -7.12 13.09 -8.35
C SER A 128 -7.22 14.57 -8.73
N CYS A 129 -6.10 15.29 -8.79
CA CYS A 129 -6.08 16.76 -8.88
C CYS A 129 -5.06 17.23 -9.92
N ALA A 130 -4.93 18.55 -10.12
CA ALA A 130 -3.98 19.11 -11.09
C ALA A 130 -2.58 18.45 -11.01
N TRP A 131 -2.12 17.93 -12.15
CA TRP A 131 -0.88 17.13 -12.26
C TRP A 131 0.36 17.84 -11.67
N SER A 132 0.42 19.16 -11.80
CA SER A 132 1.50 19.98 -11.26
C SER A 132 1.70 19.83 -9.74
N SER A 133 0.63 19.52 -8.99
CA SER A 133 0.71 19.30 -7.54
C SER A 133 1.54 18.07 -7.15
N TYR A 134 1.60 17.06 -8.03
CA TYR A 134 2.32 15.82 -7.80
C TYR A 134 3.83 15.95 -8.08
N ARG A 135 4.27 16.99 -8.80
CA ARG A 135 5.70 17.25 -9.11
C ARG A 135 6.42 16.00 -9.67
N ILE A 136 5.71 15.17 -10.44
CA ILE A 136 6.26 14.00 -11.14
C ILE A 136 6.85 14.51 -12.45
N LYS A 137 8.15 14.27 -12.65
CA LYS A 137 8.94 14.82 -13.77
C LYS A 137 9.35 13.76 -14.80
N SER A 138 9.04 12.49 -14.57
CA SER A 138 9.41 11.42 -15.50
C SER A 138 8.75 11.62 -16.86
N GLU A 139 9.58 11.60 -17.91
CA GLU A 139 9.14 11.65 -19.31
C GLU A 139 8.34 10.41 -19.76
N TYR A 140 8.32 9.36 -18.93
CA TYR A 140 7.56 8.13 -19.15
C TYR A 140 6.18 8.17 -18.48
N ALA A 141 5.84 9.25 -17.77
CA ALA A 141 4.53 9.42 -17.16
C ALA A 141 3.49 9.93 -18.19
N LYS A 142 2.33 9.28 -18.25
CA LYS A 142 1.14 9.76 -18.95
C LYS A 142 0.03 10.08 -17.94
N SER A 143 -0.08 11.35 -17.58
CA SER A 143 -1.08 11.88 -16.66
C SER A 143 -2.51 11.47 -17.05
N LYS A 144 -3.29 10.95 -16.09
CA LYS A 144 -4.70 10.55 -16.24
C LYS A 144 -5.51 10.99 -15.03
N GLU A 145 -6.05 12.20 -15.07
CA GLU A 145 -6.89 12.69 -13.98
C GLU A 145 -8.16 11.83 -13.79
N VAL A 146 -8.50 11.59 -12.53
CA VAL A 146 -9.79 11.03 -12.09
C VAL A 146 -10.56 12.16 -11.45
N SER A 147 -11.48 12.76 -12.21
CA SER A 147 -12.26 13.91 -11.77
C SER A 147 -13.09 13.60 -10.53
N LYS A 148 -13.52 14.67 -9.83
CA LYS A 148 -14.31 14.59 -8.60
C LYS A 148 -15.51 13.66 -8.74
N CYS A 149 -15.56 12.63 -7.90
CA CYS A 149 -16.65 11.65 -7.90
C CYS A 149 -16.80 10.98 -6.53
N ALA A 150 -17.98 10.41 -6.28
CA ALA A 150 -18.28 9.55 -5.14
C ALA A 150 -19.32 8.50 -5.57
N GLY A 151 -19.01 7.23 -5.34
CA GLY A 151 -19.71 6.07 -5.88
C GLY A 151 -19.18 5.64 -7.26
N VAL A 152 -19.03 4.33 -7.46
CA VAL A 152 -18.51 3.71 -8.69
C VAL A 152 -19.30 4.13 -9.91
N LYS A 153 -20.64 4.21 -9.78
CA LYS A 153 -21.53 4.69 -10.85
C LYS A 153 -21.26 6.13 -11.29
N LYS A 154 -20.81 7.00 -10.38
CA LYS A 154 -20.47 8.40 -10.69
C LYS A 154 -19.04 8.55 -11.19
N CYS A 155 -18.11 7.74 -10.67
CA CYS A 155 -16.73 7.72 -11.16
C CYS A 155 -16.60 7.12 -12.58
N LYS A 156 -17.55 6.26 -12.99
CA LYS A 156 -17.73 5.75 -14.37
C LYS A 156 -16.46 5.18 -15.01
N LYS A 157 -15.55 4.64 -14.19
CA LYS A 157 -14.25 4.17 -14.67
C LYS A 157 -13.85 2.89 -13.97
N LYS A 158 -13.74 1.85 -14.79
CA LYS A 158 -13.32 0.50 -14.43
C LYS A 158 -12.12 0.14 -15.30
N LEU A 159 -11.00 -0.19 -14.68
CA LEU A 159 -9.75 -0.53 -15.33
C LEU A 159 -9.55 -2.05 -15.26
N LYS A 160 -9.10 -2.66 -16.36
CA LYS A 160 -8.56 -4.02 -16.32
C LYS A 160 -7.17 -3.98 -15.69
N LEU A 161 -6.98 -4.71 -14.59
CA LEU A 161 -5.65 -4.82 -13.97
C LEU A 161 -4.72 -5.69 -14.82
N CYS A 162 -5.29 -6.72 -15.44
CA CYS A 162 -4.55 -7.72 -16.20
C CYS A 162 -4.93 -7.65 -17.68
N PRO A 163 -4.08 -7.04 -18.52
CA PRO A 163 -4.42 -6.78 -19.93
C PRO A 163 -4.60 -8.06 -20.75
N HIS A 164 -4.01 -9.18 -20.33
CA HIS A 164 -4.12 -10.50 -20.99
C HIS A 164 -5.04 -11.48 -20.25
N SER A 165 -5.91 -10.98 -19.35
CA SER A 165 -6.96 -11.79 -18.75
C SER A 165 -8.22 -11.80 -19.59
N ASP A 166 -9.00 -12.87 -19.49
CA ASP A 166 -10.34 -12.96 -20.05
C ASP A 166 -11.29 -11.92 -19.41
N ASN A 167 -12.57 -11.93 -19.78
CA ASN A 167 -13.56 -10.99 -19.24
C ASN A 167 -13.84 -11.19 -17.73
N PHE A 168 -13.28 -12.22 -17.10
CA PHE A 168 -13.44 -12.55 -15.68
C PHE A 168 -12.20 -12.18 -14.83
N GLY A 169 -11.18 -11.58 -15.46
CA GLY A 169 -9.99 -11.12 -14.77
C GLY A 169 -10.21 -10.00 -13.75
N PRO A 170 -9.19 -9.72 -12.92
CA PRO A 170 -9.29 -8.73 -11.86
C PRO A 170 -9.45 -7.31 -12.42
N THR A 171 -10.25 -6.50 -11.75
CA THR A 171 -10.57 -5.14 -12.18
C THR A 171 -10.40 -4.14 -11.04
N LEU A 172 -10.10 -2.89 -11.39
CA LEU A 172 -10.03 -1.77 -10.46
C LEU A 172 -11.09 -0.73 -10.83
N SER A 173 -12.00 -0.44 -9.91
CA SER A 173 -12.98 0.65 -10.02
C SER A 173 -12.59 1.78 -9.07
N PHE A 174 -12.74 3.03 -9.51
CA PHE A 174 -12.66 4.16 -8.59
C PHE A 174 -14.00 4.33 -7.85
N VAL A 175 -13.94 4.39 -6.52
CA VAL A 175 -15.10 4.64 -5.65
C VAL A 175 -15.23 6.12 -5.36
N ALA A 176 -14.11 6.83 -5.20
CA ALA A 176 -14.08 8.26 -4.99
C ALA A 176 -12.77 8.87 -5.48
N SER A 177 -12.81 10.17 -5.78
CA SER A 177 -11.62 10.97 -6.11
C SER A 177 -11.94 12.44 -5.88
N ALA A 178 -10.93 13.24 -5.49
CA ALA A 178 -11.03 14.69 -5.37
C ALA A 178 -12.26 15.18 -4.58
N TYR A 179 -12.65 14.45 -3.53
CA TYR A 179 -13.88 14.76 -2.79
C TYR A 179 -13.77 16.11 -2.07
N GLY A 180 -12.59 16.43 -1.54
CA GLY A 180 -12.20 17.73 -0.99
C GLY A 180 -12.19 18.88 -2.02
N GLY A 181 -12.27 18.59 -3.32
CA GLY A 181 -12.29 19.58 -4.39
C GLY A 181 -10.92 20.14 -4.76
N CYS A 182 -9.82 19.46 -4.40
CA CYS A 182 -8.46 19.86 -4.75
C CYS A 182 -8.07 21.25 -4.23
N GLN A 183 -8.61 21.64 -3.06
CA GLN A 183 -8.42 22.95 -2.44
C GLN A 183 -7.27 22.98 -1.42
N GLY A 184 -6.39 21.98 -1.44
CA GLY A 184 -5.26 21.91 -0.50
C GLY A 184 -4.30 23.10 -0.66
N LYS A 185 -3.56 23.41 0.42
CA LYS A 185 -2.56 24.48 0.44
C LYS A 185 -1.61 24.34 -0.76
N ASN A 186 -1.38 25.44 -1.49
CA ASN A 186 -0.60 25.48 -2.73
C ASN A 186 -1.15 24.56 -3.85
N LYS A 187 -2.49 24.41 -3.94
CA LYS A 187 -3.18 23.56 -4.92
C LYS A 187 -2.79 22.07 -4.82
N LYS A 188 -2.33 21.63 -3.65
CA LYS A 188 -2.03 20.21 -3.38
C LYS A 188 -3.31 19.39 -3.35
N ALA A 189 -3.27 18.17 -3.88
CA ALA A 189 -4.26 17.15 -3.56
C ALA A 189 -4.08 16.79 -2.08
N ALA A 190 -5.05 17.18 -1.25
CA ALA A 190 -5.04 16.90 0.17
C ALA A 190 -5.58 15.48 0.46
N ASN A 191 -5.55 15.09 1.73
CA ASN A 191 -6.06 13.81 2.19
C ASN A 191 -7.54 13.58 1.79
N GLU A 192 -8.39 14.61 1.89
CA GLU A 192 -9.80 14.59 1.44
C GLU A 192 -9.95 14.34 -0.08
N ASP A 193 -8.88 14.54 -0.86
CA ASP A 193 -8.85 14.35 -2.31
C ASP A 193 -8.32 12.99 -2.75
N SER A 194 -7.99 12.11 -1.80
CA SER A 194 -7.42 10.79 -2.09
C SER A 194 -8.33 9.99 -3.02
N ILE A 195 -7.71 9.33 -4.02
CA ILE A 195 -8.41 8.32 -4.82
C ILE A 195 -8.70 7.10 -3.94
N ILE A 196 -9.97 6.71 -3.87
CA ILE A 196 -10.39 5.43 -3.32
C ILE A 196 -10.54 4.42 -4.46
N SER A 197 -9.74 3.37 -4.43
CA SER A 197 -9.72 2.30 -5.43
C SER A 197 -10.29 1.01 -4.85
N LYS A 198 -11.17 0.35 -5.59
CA LYS A 198 -11.69 -0.98 -5.26
C LYS A 198 -11.25 -1.97 -6.32
N ILE A 199 -10.53 -2.99 -5.88
CA ILE A 199 -10.13 -4.13 -6.70
C ILE A 199 -11.15 -5.23 -6.51
N THR A 200 -11.59 -5.88 -7.58
CA THR A 200 -12.48 -7.05 -7.52
C THR A 200 -11.91 -8.20 -8.33
N TYR A 201 -11.94 -9.41 -7.76
CA TYR A 201 -11.48 -10.65 -8.39
C TYR A 201 -12.08 -11.87 -7.69
N ALA A 202 -12.55 -12.86 -8.45
CA ALA A 202 -13.05 -14.14 -7.92
C ALA A 202 -14.06 -13.97 -6.75
N GLY A 203 -15.00 -13.03 -6.87
CA GLY A 203 -16.01 -12.75 -5.83
C GLY A 203 -15.50 -12.01 -4.58
N ARG A 204 -14.20 -11.68 -4.52
CA ARG A 204 -13.57 -10.91 -3.43
C ARG A 204 -13.27 -9.48 -3.84
N SER A 205 -13.09 -8.61 -2.85
CA SER A 205 -12.66 -7.24 -3.10
C SER A 205 -11.70 -6.65 -2.07
N THR A 206 -10.81 -5.80 -2.58
CA THR A 206 -9.82 -5.04 -1.80
C THR A 206 -10.08 -3.55 -1.97
N LEU A 207 -10.24 -2.82 -0.86
CA LEU A 207 -10.38 -1.37 -0.85
C LEU A 207 -9.06 -0.72 -0.43
N ILE A 208 -8.58 0.23 -1.23
CA ILE A 208 -7.38 1.04 -0.95
C ILE A 208 -7.78 2.50 -1.02
N THR A 209 -7.66 3.22 0.10
CA THR A 209 -8.21 4.58 0.22
C THR A 209 -7.16 5.68 0.14
N GLY A 210 -5.86 5.33 0.07
CA GLY A 210 -4.81 6.29 0.43
C GLY A 210 -5.14 6.92 1.77
N ASP A 211 -4.90 8.22 1.91
CA ASP A 211 -5.08 8.92 3.19
C ASP A 211 -6.43 9.61 3.32
N PHE A 212 -7.45 9.07 2.66
CA PHE A 212 -8.80 9.60 2.69
C PHE A 212 -9.33 9.86 4.10
N GLU A 213 -9.62 11.13 4.40
CA GLU A 213 -10.18 11.54 5.66
C GLU A 213 -11.27 12.59 5.41
N LEU A 214 -12.33 12.62 6.22
CA LEU A 214 -13.37 13.65 6.16
C LEU A 214 -13.89 13.91 7.55
N LYS A 215 -14.21 15.16 7.89
CA LYS A 215 -14.97 15.47 9.12
C LYS A 215 -16.33 14.75 9.12
N ASP A 216 -16.87 14.50 10.31
CA ASP A 216 -18.11 13.73 10.54
C ASP A 216 -19.29 14.18 9.65
N ASP A 217 -19.51 15.48 9.51
CA ASP A 217 -20.58 16.07 8.68
C ASP A 217 -20.45 15.68 7.19
N LYS A 218 -19.24 15.75 6.66
CA LYS A 218 -18.95 15.35 5.27
C LYS A 218 -18.93 13.84 5.10
N MET A 219 -18.49 13.09 6.13
CA MET A 219 -18.40 11.63 6.10
C MET A 219 -19.78 10.99 5.92
N THR A 220 -20.79 11.45 6.66
CA THR A 220 -22.17 10.94 6.51
C THR A 220 -22.70 11.10 5.09
N THR A 221 -22.51 12.29 4.50
CA THR A 221 -22.90 12.55 3.11
C THR A 221 -22.10 11.71 2.11
N PHE A 222 -20.81 11.49 2.37
CA PHE A 222 -19.97 10.63 1.54
C PHE A 222 -20.45 9.18 1.58
N LEU A 223 -20.75 8.65 2.76
CA LEU A 223 -21.27 7.29 2.95
C LEU A 223 -22.60 7.06 2.24
N GLN A 224 -23.49 8.05 2.20
CA GLN A 224 -24.73 7.95 1.43
C GLN A 224 -24.47 7.83 -0.09
N LYS A 225 -23.44 8.50 -0.60
CA LYS A 225 -23.09 8.48 -2.04
C LYS A 225 -22.32 7.22 -2.44
N ALA A 226 -21.36 6.80 -1.63
CA ALA A 226 -20.54 5.62 -1.90
C ALA A 226 -21.25 4.31 -1.51
N ASN A 227 -21.95 4.31 -0.37
CA ASN A 227 -22.80 3.23 0.11
C ASN A 227 -22.14 1.83 -0.03
N GLY A 228 -22.85 0.86 -0.62
CA GLY A 228 -22.38 -0.51 -0.81
C GLY A 228 -21.12 -0.65 -1.68
N ASP A 229 -20.69 0.41 -2.38
CA ASP A 229 -19.43 0.37 -3.13
C ASP A 229 -18.22 0.22 -2.19
N LEU A 230 -18.32 0.62 -0.92
CA LEU A 230 -17.24 0.51 0.06
C LEU A 230 -17.03 -0.93 0.58
N LYS A 231 -18.10 -1.73 0.64
CA LYS A 231 -18.06 -3.08 1.23
C LYS A 231 -16.96 -3.93 0.59
N SER A 232 -15.99 -4.39 1.37
CA SER A 232 -14.83 -5.13 0.86
C SER A 232 -14.29 -6.15 1.85
N ASP A 233 -13.72 -7.26 1.36
CA ASP A 233 -13.11 -8.29 2.22
C ASP A 233 -11.79 -7.82 2.85
N ILE A 234 -10.97 -7.12 2.05
CA ILE A 234 -9.65 -6.60 2.44
C ILE A 234 -9.69 -5.07 2.41
N TYR A 235 -9.15 -4.41 3.45
CA TYR A 235 -9.07 -2.95 3.52
C TYR A 235 -7.67 -2.45 3.91
N ARG A 236 -7.05 -1.63 3.05
CA ARG A 236 -5.91 -0.79 3.43
C ARG A 236 -6.43 0.39 4.23
N LEU A 237 -6.20 0.39 5.54
CA LEU A 237 -6.67 1.44 6.45
C LEU A 237 -6.22 2.81 5.97
N SER A 238 -7.12 3.79 6.07
CA SER A 238 -6.81 5.14 5.65
C SER A 238 -5.73 5.78 6.52
N HIS A 239 -4.92 6.66 5.94
CA HIS A 239 -4.00 7.54 6.67
C HIS A 239 -3.08 6.76 7.62
N HIS A 240 -2.47 5.70 7.09
CA HIS A 240 -1.56 4.78 7.80
C HIS A 240 -2.19 4.08 9.02
N GLY A 241 -3.53 4.03 9.07
CA GLY A 241 -4.28 3.53 10.22
C GLY A 241 -4.48 4.57 11.33
N ALA A 242 -4.48 5.86 10.99
CA ALA A 242 -4.96 6.90 11.89
C ALA A 242 -6.42 6.63 12.28
N SER A 243 -6.73 6.69 13.57
CA SER A 243 -8.11 6.65 14.06
C SER A 243 -8.38 7.96 14.78
N ASN A 244 -9.10 8.87 14.12
CA ASN A 244 -9.43 10.19 14.63
C ASN A 244 -10.84 10.58 14.13
N LYS A 245 -11.29 11.82 14.41
CA LYS A 245 -12.59 12.33 13.91
C LYS A 245 -12.64 12.59 12.39
N LYS A 246 -11.74 11.98 11.62
CA LYS A 246 -11.66 12.14 10.16
C LYS A 246 -11.34 10.87 9.39
N ALA A 247 -10.30 10.14 9.81
CA ALA A 247 -9.85 8.90 9.20
C ALA A 247 -10.30 7.70 10.04
N ASN A 248 -10.69 6.62 9.34
CA ASN A 248 -11.15 5.36 9.95
C ASN A 248 -12.20 5.56 11.06
N GLN A 249 -13.14 6.49 10.85
CA GLN A 249 -14.29 6.64 11.75
C GLN A 249 -15.09 5.32 11.81
N ILE A 250 -15.73 5.03 12.95
CA ILE A 250 -16.50 3.78 13.15
C ILE A 250 -17.52 3.56 12.02
N GLN A 251 -18.31 4.58 11.67
CA GLN A 251 -19.27 4.50 10.55
C GLN A 251 -18.63 4.16 9.19
N PHE A 252 -17.38 4.58 8.96
CA PHE A 252 -16.64 4.23 7.76
C PHE A 252 -16.12 2.78 7.82
N LEU A 253 -15.57 2.35 8.96
CA LEU A 253 -15.14 0.97 9.16
C LEU A 253 -16.30 -0.02 9.04
N ASP A 254 -17.47 0.34 9.54
CA ASP A 254 -18.70 -0.45 9.43
C ASP A 254 -19.18 -0.54 7.98
N ALA A 255 -19.16 0.57 7.23
CA ALA A 255 -19.52 0.59 5.82
C ALA A 255 -18.56 -0.23 4.94
N VAL A 256 -17.26 -0.22 5.25
CA VAL A 256 -16.26 -1.07 4.58
C VAL A 256 -16.45 -2.54 4.94
N GLY A 257 -16.72 -2.84 6.22
CA GLY A 257 -17.08 -4.20 6.65
C GLY A 257 -15.99 -5.25 6.46
N ALA A 258 -14.72 -4.85 6.38
CA ALA A 258 -13.61 -5.75 6.06
C ALA A 258 -13.34 -6.80 7.14
N SER A 259 -12.93 -7.98 6.66
CA SER A 259 -12.44 -9.08 7.51
C SER A 259 -10.93 -9.05 7.62
N TYR A 260 -10.21 -8.59 6.61
CA TYR A 260 -8.76 -8.42 6.64
C TYR A 260 -8.39 -6.95 6.51
N VAL A 261 -7.46 -6.47 7.34
CA VAL A 261 -6.95 -5.09 7.18
C VAL A 261 -5.45 -5.02 7.24
N PHE A 262 -4.90 -4.01 6.58
CA PHE A 262 -3.50 -3.67 6.71
C PHE A 262 -3.26 -2.17 6.63
N SER A 263 -2.11 -1.73 7.13
CA SER A 263 -1.60 -0.39 6.84
C SER A 263 -0.09 -0.39 6.76
N SER A 264 0.46 0.61 6.07
CA SER A 264 1.80 1.06 6.41
C SER A 264 1.77 1.71 7.80
N SER A 265 2.85 1.58 8.59
CA SER A 265 2.92 2.26 9.90
C SER A 265 3.72 3.54 9.84
N GLY A 266 3.16 4.58 10.42
CA GLY A 266 3.77 5.90 10.54
C GLY A 266 4.38 6.12 11.92
N TYR A 267 5.56 5.58 12.23
CA TYR A 267 6.30 5.88 13.47
C TYR A 267 6.40 7.36 13.85
N LYS A 268 6.66 8.24 12.86
CA LYS A 268 6.79 9.69 13.08
C LYS A 268 5.46 10.29 13.58
N TYR A 269 4.34 9.70 13.17
CA TYR A 269 2.99 10.19 13.45
C TYR A 269 2.26 9.39 14.53
N GLY A 270 2.80 8.24 14.95
CA GLY A 270 2.17 7.34 15.89
C GLY A 270 0.97 6.63 15.27
N HIS A 271 1.18 5.97 14.12
CA HIS A 271 0.16 5.22 13.40
C HIS A 271 0.63 3.79 13.12
N PRO A 272 -0.26 2.78 13.15
CA PRO A 272 -1.71 2.90 13.37
C PRO A 272 -2.09 3.16 14.84
N ARG A 273 -3.31 3.62 15.07
CA ARG A 273 -3.81 3.89 16.43
C ARG A 273 -4.42 2.64 17.07
N CYS A 274 -4.30 2.49 18.39
CA CYS A 274 -4.81 1.32 19.11
C CYS A 274 -6.34 1.17 19.04
N GLN A 275 -7.08 2.25 18.78
CA GLN A 275 -8.52 2.19 18.50
C GLN A 275 -8.86 1.26 17.31
N ILE A 276 -7.97 1.14 16.32
CA ILE A 276 -8.16 0.19 15.21
C ILE A 276 -8.11 -1.24 15.74
N TYR A 277 -7.09 -1.57 16.54
CA TYR A 277 -6.97 -2.88 17.16
C TYR A 277 -8.19 -3.19 18.04
N GLU A 278 -8.61 -2.25 18.89
CA GLU A 278 -9.76 -2.41 19.77
C GLU A 278 -11.07 -2.65 19.00
N TYR A 279 -11.27 -1.94 17.88
CA TYR A 279 -12.43 -2.14 17.00
C TYR A 279 -12.46 -3.59 16.45
N TYR A 280 -11.35 -4.06 15.87
CA TYR A 280 -11.29 -5.40 15.29
C TYR A 280 -11.25 -6.52 16.34
N TYR A 281 -10.69 -6.26 17.52
CA TYR A 281 -10.74 -7.16 18.66
C TYR A 281 -12.19 -7.41 19.11
N LYS A 282 -13.00 -6.34 19.21
CA LYS A 282 -14.42 -6.43 19.62
C LYS A 282 -15.32 -7.04 18.53
N LYS A 283 -14.98 -6.86 17.25
CA LYS A 283 -15.80 -7.30 16.11
C LYS A 283 -15.95 -8.83 16.01
N LYS A 284 -15.15 -9.63 16.75
CA LYS A 284 -15.17 -11.10 16.73
C LYS A 284 -15.24 -11.66 15.30
N LEU A 285 -14.25 -11.28 14.48
CA LEU A 285 -14.14 -11.74 13.10
C LEU A 285 -14.16 -13.27 13.03
N LEU A 286 -14.83 -13.80 12.00
CA LEU A 286 -14.93 -15.25 11.76
C LEU A 286 -13.57 -15.86 11.38
N ASP A 287 -12.76 -15.09 10.66
CA ASP A 287 -11.41 -15.48 10.27
C ASP A 287 -10.43 -15.17 11.40
N ILE A 288 -10.03 -16.22 12.13
CA ILE A 288 -8.94 -16.16 13.11
C ILE A 288 -7.69 -16.72 12.45
N VAL A 289 -6.64 -15.90 12.36
CA VAL A 289 -5.38 -16.29 11.73
C VAL A 289 -4.38 -16.81 12.78
N ALA A 290 -3.25 -17.34 12.29
CA ALA A 290 -2.11 -17.66 13.14
C ALA A 290 -1.68 -16.43 13.97
N LYS A 291 -1.21 -16.68 15.19
CA LYS A 291 -0.73 -15.62 16.07
C LYS A 291 0.45 -14.89 15.40
N HIS A 292 0.40 -13.56 15.39
CA HIS A 292 1.43 -12.73 14.76
C HIS A 292 1.61 -11.41 15.51
N PRO A 293 2.78 -10.77 15.37
CA PRO A 293 3.08 -9.52 16.04
C PRO A 293 2.31 -8.36 15.41
N TYR A 294 1.95 -7.37 16.23
CA TYR A 294 1.31 -6.14 15.81
C TYR A 294 1.77 -4.99 16.70
N THR A 295 1.75 -3.77 16.18
CA THR A 295 2.03 -2.56 16.97
C THR A 295 0.98 -1.51 16.69
N CYS A 296 0.52 -0.87 17.76
CA CYS A 296 -0.33 0.31 17.67
C CYS A 296 0.14 1.39 18.63
N PHE A 297 -0.31 2.62 18.40
CA PHE A 297 0.04 3.78 19.21
C PHE A 297 -1.18 4.33 19.94
N GLN A 298 -0.99 4.68 21.21
CA GLN A 298 -2.01 5.30 22.04
C GLN A 298 -2.35 6.71 21.52
N SER A 299 -3.62 7.11 21.58
CA SER A 299 -4.05 8.45 21.14
C SER A 299 -3.54 9.57 22.05
N SER A 300 -3.43 9.30 23.35
CA SER A 300 -3.02 10.27 24.38
C SER A 300 -1.53 10.61 24.34
N LYS A 301 -0.68 9.72 23.79
CA LYS A 301 0.78 9.89 23.72
C LYS A 301 1.31 9.35 22.39
N LYS A 302 1.68 10.26 21.47
CA LYS A 302 2.08 9.97 20.09
C LYS A 302 3.16 8.89 19.92
N HIS A 303 4.04 8.70 20.90
CA HIS A 303 5.13 7.73 20.85
C HIS A 303 4.98 6.58 21.86
N SER A 304 3.86 6.51 22.58
CA SER A 304 3.54 5.36 23.42
C SER A 304 2.92 4.28 22.54
N PHE A 305 3.63 3.18 22.38
CA PHE A 305 3.20 2.05 21.56
C PHE A 305 2.90 0.83 22.43
N GLU A 306 2.00 -0.03 21.94
CA GLU A 306 1.71 -1.34 22.50
C GLU A 306 2.27 -2.41 21.57
N PRO A 307 3.30 -3.17 22.00
CA PRO A 307 3.70 -4.38 21.29
C PRO A 307 2.68 -5.48 21.63
N LEU A 308 1.99 -5.98 20.61
CA LEU A 308 0.92 -6.97 20.76
C LEU A 308 1.26 -8.23 19.97
N GLU A 309 0.74 -9.35 20.45
CA GLU A 309 0.70 -10.60 19.70
C GLU A 309 -0.75 -11.03 19.55
N ILE A 310 -1.26 -10.99 18.33
CA ILE A 310 -2.70 -11.01 18.05
C ILE A 310 -3.08 -12.15 17.11
N ARG A 311 -4.38 -12.47 17.05
CA ARG A 311 -4.93 -13.44 16.09
C ARG A 311 -5.96 -12.84 15.15
N GLN A 312 -6.29 -11.56 15.35
CA GLN A 312 -7.13 -10.78 14.44
C GLN A 312 -6.34 -10.56 13.15
N PRO A 313 -6.94 -10.76 11.96
CA PRO A 313 -6.31 -10.56 10.66
C PRO A 313 -6.07 -9.07 10.33
N ILE A 314 -5.33 -8.38 11.18
CA ILE A 314 -4.95 -6.98 11.06
C ILE A 314 -3.42 -6.89 11.03
N TYR A 315 -2.87 -6.22 10.01
CA TYR A 315 -1.44 -6.28 9.74
C TYR A 315 -0.84 -4.88 9.60
N VAL A 316 0.45 -4.76 9.92
CA VAL A 316 1.21 -3.53 9.73
C VAL A 316 2.55 -3.84 9.08
N THR A 317 2.99 -3.02 8.13
CA THR A 317 4.28 -3.25 7.47
C THR A 317 5.49 -2.99 8.38
N HIS A 318 5.26 -2.53 9.61
CA HIS A 318 6.28 -1.96 10.49
C HIS A 318 5.85 -2.15 11.94
N ILE A 319 6.67 -2.83 12.72
CA ILE A 319 6.41 -3.25 14.10
C ILE A 319 7.51 -2.70 14.99
N ILE A 320 7.15 -2.29 16.21
CA ILE A 320 8.10 -1.96 17.26
C ILE A 320 8.04 -3.07 18.32
N ARG A 321 9.20 -3.67 18.60
CA ARG A 321 9.37 -4.61 19.69
C ARG A 321 10.28 -3.99 20.75
N LYS A 322 9.91 -4.13 22.02
CA LYS A 322 10.81 -3.77 23.11
C LYS A 322 12.00 -4.72 23.11
N ASN A 323 13.19 -4.16 23.31
CA ASN A 323 14.39 -4.97 23.49
C ASN A 323 14.31 -5.68 24.85
N SER A 324 14.67 -6.97 24.89
CA SER A 324 14.67 -7.76 26.13
C SER A 324 15.80 -7.38 27.09
N PHE A 325 16.80 -6.64 26.64
CA PHE A 325 17.88 -6.11 27.49
C PHE A 325 17.47 -4.79 28.14
N LEU A 326 17.71 -4.65 29.46
CA LEU A 326 17.32 -3.50 30.30
C LEU A 326 17.72 -2.10 29.76
N PHE A 327 18.71 -2.02 28.87
CA PHE A 327 19.21 -0.78 28.27
C PHE A 327 19.20 -0.79 26.73
N GLY A 328 18.52 -1.76 26.10
CA GLY A 328 18.48 -1.88 24.65
C GLY A 328 17.47 -0.93 24.00
N SER A 329 17.83 -0.31 22.87
CA SER A 329 16.87 0.46 22.06
C SER A 329 15.80 -0.44 21.48
N ASP A 330 14.57 0.10 21.34
CA ASP A 330 13.47 -0.59 20.67
C ASP A 330 13.87 -1.05 19.26
N ILE A 331 13.47 -2.27 18.90
CA ILE A 331 13.77 -2.85 17.59
C ILE A 331 12.60 -2.55 16.66
N LYS A 332 12.91 -1.96 15.50
CA LYS A 332 11.94 -1.70 14.44
C LYS A 332 12.08 -2.77 13.38
N SER A 333 11.11 -3.66 13.33
CA SER A 333 11.03 -4.72 12.34
C SER A 333 10.09 -4.30 11.22
N TYR A 334 10.42 -4.62 9.97
CA TYR A 334 9.56 -4.33 8.84
C TYR A 334 9.21 -5.58 8.05
N TYR A 335 8.00 -5.59 7.50
CA TYR A 335 7.34 -6.77 6.98
C TYR A 335 6.70 -6.48 5.62
N LEU A 336 6.87 -7.42 4.70
CA LEU A 336 6.08 -7.50 3.49
C LEU A 336 4.77 -8.21 3.84
N ILE A 337 3.64 -7.57 3.52
CA ILE A 337 2.31 -8.19 3.66
C ILE A 337 1.86 -8.59 2.26
N LYS A 338 1.51 -9.85 2.06
CA LYS A 338 1.06 -10.36 0.77
C LYS A 338 -0.28 -11.07 0.92
N PHE A 339 -1.29 -10.54 0.27
CA PHE A 339 -2.58 -11.20 0.10
C PHE A 339 -2.57 -11.97 -1.21
N ASN A 340 -2.91 -13.26 -1.15
CA ASN A 340 -3.08 -14.14 -2.30
C ASN A 340 -4.58 -14.42 -2.45
N ILE A 341 -5.15 -14.13 -3.61
CA ILE A 341 -6.56 -14.44 -3.92
C ILE A 341 -6.55 -15.43 -5.08
N ASN A 342 -6.99 -16.65 -4.83
CA ASN A 342 -7.05 -17.69 -5.87
C ASN A 342 -8.33 -17.55 -6.74
N PRO A 343 -8.43 -18.30 -7.86
CA PRO A 343 -9.60 -18.25 -8.72
C PRO A 343 -10.93 -18.69 -8.07
N LEU A 344 -10.86 -19.40 -6.92
CA LEU A 344 -12.04 -19.78 -6.12
C LEU A 344 -12.43 -18.72 -5.08
N GLY A 345 -11.69 -17.60 -5.02
CA GLY A 345 -11.93 -16.52 -4.07
C GLY A 345 -11.43 -16.83 -2.65
N HIS A 346 -10.58 -17.84 -2.44
CA HIS A 346 -9.92 -18.03 -1.15
C HIS A 346 -8.83 -16.97 -0.97
N ILE A 347 -8.79 -16.38 0.23
CA ILE A 347 -7.82 -15.37 0.61
C ILE A 347 -6.80 -16.02 1.56
N CYS A 348 -5.52 -15.93 1.23
CA CYS A 348 -4.42 -16.28 2.13
C CYS A 348 -3.53 -15.07 2.36
N VAL A 349 -3.06 -14.87 3.59
CA VAL A 349 -2.13 -13.77 3.94
C VAL A 349 -0.79 -14.36 4.34
N GLU A 350 0.28 -13.85 3.71
CA GLU A 350 1.65 -14.09 4.14
C GLU A 350 2.17 -12.81 4.80
N PHE A 351 2.72 -12.95 6.00
CA PHE A 351 3.30 -11.84 6.77
C PHE A 351 4.80 -12.09 6.97
N ILE A 352 5.60 -11.51 6.09
CA ILE A 352 6.98 -11.92 5.85
C ILE A 352 7.91 -10.89 6.48
N HIS A 353 8.72 -11.31 7.46
CA HIS A 353 9.75 -10.46 8.06
C HIS A 353 10.85 -10.18 7.05
N MET A 354 11.14 -8.91 6.79
CA MET A 354 12.12 -8.48 5.79
C MET A 354 13.42 -7.98 6.42
N GLY A 355 13.38 -7.56 7.70
CA GLY A 355 14.56 -7.11 8.41
C GLY A 355 14.24 -6.27 9.65
N ASP A 356 15.31 -5.92 10.37
CA ASP A 356 15.28 -5.14 11.61
C ASP A 356 16.22 -3.92 11.51
N GLU A 357 15.82 -2.83 12.15
CA GLU A 357 16.63 -1.63 12.35
C GLU A 357 16.61 -1.24 13.84
N LYS A 358 17.77 -0.82 14.37
CA LYS A 358 17.96 -0.42 15.78
C LYS A 358 17.71 1.05 16.04
#